data_AF-A0A1Y1XZA7-F1
#
_entry.id   AF-A0A1Y1XZA7-F1
#
_cell.length_a   1.000
_cell.length_b   1.000
_cell.length_c   1.000
_cell.angle_alpha   90.00
_cell.angle_beta   90.00
_cell.angle_gamma   90.00
#
_symmetry.space_group_name_H-M   'P 1'
#
loop_
_entity.id
_entity.type
_entity.pdbx_description
1 polymer ?
#
loop_
_entity_poly.entity_id
_entity_poly.type
_entity_poly.pdbx_seq_one_letter_code
_entity_poly.pdbx_strand_id
1 'polypeptide(L)'
;FPSLLLGMIGCMCAGWLLDMAKSQESFMRISKLFILVPILLNLKGNLEMNLATRLSTSANLGDLDVPRNRRDILLGNLAVLQMQAISIGFVAGAVSILLGFIVETSANDFFELILVLASSVVCASLSSLILGILMCVIILLSRKLHINPDNIATPLAAGLGDVITLALLVGFSQLFIRNLYSPACIVVLLAALISLPLWIFVVYRNPFVCHLLYEGWSSILLAMFIASFAGVILEYFVAHLNGLAILGPLLIGISGNIGTICASRYSTALHAAMREPHGQIFSSLFTVNLMLQWLFLVFLKSTGFDHEVISLWVFGIYTVASCVLVAIILVFARWITWVLWLRERNPDNYVMPMM
;
A
#
# COMPACT_ATOMS: atom_id res chain seq x y z
N PHE A 1 14.73 -8.75 -10.17
CA PHE A 1 14.55 -10.09 -9.58
C PHE A 1 14.74 -10.10 -8.06
N PRO A 2 15.84 -9.60 -7.47
CA PRO A 2 15.98 -9.53 -6.01
C PRO A 2 14.89 -8.69 -5.34
N SER A 3 14.51 -7.60 -6.01
CA SER A 3 13.44 -6.69 -5.60
C SER A 3 12.08 -7.39 -5.42
N LEU A 4 11.69 -8.21 -6.40
CA LEU A 4 10.43 -8.94 -6.39
C LEU A 4 10.41 -10.07 -5.35
N LEU A 5 11.54 -10.73 -5.12
CA LEU A 5 11.67 -11.76 -4.08
C LEU A 5 11.53 -11.16 -2.68
N LEU A 6 12.14 -10.00 -2.43
CA LEU A 6 12.01 -9.30 -1.16
C LEU A 6 10.55 -8.83 -0.93
N GLY A 7 9.92 -8.28 -1.97
CA GLY A 7 8.50 -7.92 -1.95
C GLY A 7 7.61 -9.13 -1.67
N MET A 8 7.88 -10.27 -2.31
CA MET A 8 7.16 -11.52 -2.07
C MET A 8 7.27 -11.95 -0.61
N ILE A 9 8.48 -11.97 -0.01
CA ILE A 9 8.66 -12.30 1.41
C ILE A 9 7.83 -11.36 2.30
N GLY A 10 7.85 -10.05 2.01
CA GLY A 10 7.03 -9.07 2.72
C GLY A 10 5.54 -9.37 2.62
N CYS A 11 5.02 -9.59 1.41
CA CYS A 11 3.62 -9.93 1.19
C CYS A 11 3.22 -11.28 1.82
N MET A 12 4.14 -12.24 1.91
CA MET A 12 3.94 -13.50 2.63
C MET A 12 3.79 -13.27 4.14
N CYS A 13 4.69 -12.46 4.72
CA CYS A 13 4.58 -12.07 6.13
C CYS A 13 3.31 -11.27 6.41
N ALA A 14 2.92 -10.38 5.49
CA ALA A 14 1.67 -9.62 5.55
C ALA A 14 0.44 -10.53 5.50
N GLY A 15 0.42 -11.51 4.59
CA GLY A 15 -0.63 -12.53 4.51
C GLY A 15 -0.74 -13.35 5.80
N TRP A 16 0.40 -13.76 6.37
CA TRP A 16 0.44 -14.48 7.64
C TRP A 16 -0.09 -13.63 8.81
N LEU A 17 0.31 -12.35 8.89
CA LEU A 17 -0.21 -11.41 9.88
C LEU A 17 -1.72 -11.21 9.74
N LEU A 18 -2.24 -11.13 8.50
CA LEU A 18 -3.68 -11.01 8.25
C LEU A 18 -4.44 -12.27 8.70
N ASP A 19 -3.87 -13.46 8.49
CA ASP A 19 -4.47 -14.70 8.94
C ASP A 19 -4.51 -14.77 10.48
N MET A 20 -3.41 -14.41 11.15
CA MET A 20 -3.37 -14.28 12.61
C MET A 20 -4.32 -13.18 13.13
N ALA A 21 -4.54 -12.11 12.37
CA ALA A 21 -5.47 -11.05 12.71
C ALA A 21 -6.91 -11.57 12.79
N LYS A 22 -7.30 -12.56 11.97
CA LYS A 22 -8.65 -13.12 11.99
C LYS A 22 -9.06 -13.69 13.34
N SER A 23 -8.13 -14.34 14.03
CA SER A 23 -8.42 -14.93 15.34
C SER A 23 -8.35 -13.92 16.49
N GLN A 24 -8.02 -12.64 16.21
CA GLN A 24 -7.99 -11.60 17.23
C GLN A 24 -9.38 -11.08 17.54
N GLU A 25 -9.61 -10.75 18.81
CA GLU A 25 -10.89 -10.22 19.30
C GLU A 25 -11.33 -8.96 18.54
N SER A 26 -10.39 -8.07 18.20
CA SER A 26 -10.69 -6.84 17.46
C SER A 26 -11.31 -7.10 16.09
N PHE A 27 -10.78 -8.05 15.31
CA PHE A 27 -11.28 -8.37 13.97
C PHE A 27 -12.52 -9.25 14.00
N MET A 28 -12.66 -10.13 15.01
CA MET A 28 -13.88 -10.93 15.22
C MET A 28 -15.08 -10.07 15.59
N ARG A 29 -14.86 -9.03 16.39
CA ARG A 29 -15.92 -8.13 16.86
C ARG A 29 -16.21 -7.00 15.87
N ILE A 30 -15.19 -6.54 15.14
CA ILE A 30 -15.28 -5.39 14.23
C ILE A 30 -14.83 -5.80 12.82
N SER A 31 -15.75 -6.39 12.06
CA SER A 31 -15.57 -6.85 10.68
C SER A 31 -15.08 -5.74 9.73
N LYS A 32 -15.48 -4.49 10.00
CA LYS A 32 -15.03 -3.26 9.31
C LYS A 32 -13.51 -3.11 9.19
N LEU A 33 -12.74 -3.68 10.12
CA LEU A 33 -11.28 -3.68 10.06
C LEU A 33 -10.75 -4.47 8.84
N PHE A 34 -11.46 -5.49 8.35
CA PHE A 34 -11.10 -6.20 7.12
C PHE A 34 -11.30 -5.35 5.87
N ILE A 35 -12.37 -4.54 5.81
CA ILE A 35 -12.58 -3.57 4.72
C ILE A 35 -11.44 -2.55 4.71
N LEU A 36 -10.95 -2.16 5.89
CA LEU A 36 -9.90 -1.17 6.05
C LEU A 36 -8.52 -1.65 5.59
N VAL A 37 -8.24 -2.96 5.67
CA VAL A 37 -6.92 -3.54 5.35
C VAL A 37 -6.47 -3.19 3.92
N PRO A 38 -7.23 -3.48 2.84
CA PRO A 38 -6.78 -3.14 1.48
C PRO A 38 -6.67 -1.64 1.24
N ILE A 39 -7.52 -0.84 1.89
CA ILE A 39 -7.48 0.63 1.78
C ILE A 39 -6.17 1.17 2.33
N LEU A 40 -5.74 0.72 3.52
CA LEU A 40 -4.49 1.15 4.14
C LEU A 40 -3.24 0.64 3.41
N LEU A 41 -3.28 -0.60 2.91
CA LEU A 41 -2.18 -1.15 2.12
C LEU A 41 -1.98 -0.38 0.80
N ASN A 42 -3.06 -0.06 0.09
CA ASN A 42 -3.00 0.76 -1.11
C ASN A 42 -2.56 2.20 -0.81
N LEU A 43 -3.08 2.80 0.27
CA LEU A 43 -2.69 4.13 0.73
C LEU A 43 -1.18 4.24 0.92
N LYS A 44 -0.60 3.27 1.62
CA LYS A 44 0.86 3.19 1.85
C LYS A 44 1.62 3.17 0.53
N GLY A 45 1.23 2.32 -0.42
CA GLY A 45 1.89 2.21 -1.72
C GLY A 45 1.95 3.56 -2.44
N ASN A 46 0.85 4.31 -2.41
CA ASN A 46 0.75 5.62 -3.06
C ASN A 46 1.58 6.70 -2.38
N LEU A 47 1.54 6.78 -1.04
CA LEU A 47 2.25 7.83 -0.31
C LEU A 47 3.77 7.63 -0.35
N GLU A 48 4.23 6.40 -0.15
CA GLU A 48 5.66 6.08 -0.08
C GLU A 48 6.34 6.13 -1.43
N MET A 49 5.67 5.65 -2.49
CA MET A 49 6.19 5.74 -3.85
C MET A 49 6.31 7.20 -4.29
N ASN A 50 5.32 8.04 -3.97
CA ASN A 50 5.39 9.48 -4.21
C ASN A 50 6.53 10.14 -3.43
N LEU A 51 6.77 9.73 -2.18
CA LEU A 51 7.90 10.21 -1.40
C LEU A 51 9.24 9.80 -2.03
N ALA A 52 9.38 8.52 -2.39
CA ALA A 52 10.61 7.95 -2.93
C ALA A 52 10.99 8.60 -4.27
N THR A 53 10.03 8.75 -5.18
CA THR A 53 10.25 9.40 -6.49
C THR A 53 10.67 10.85 -6.35
N ARG A 54 10.04 11.63 -5.46
CA ARG A 54 10.43 13.02 -5.17
C ARG A 54 11.84 13.10 -4.61
N LEU A 55 12.15 12.30 -3.60
CA LEU A 55 13.48 12.29 -2.98
C LEU A 55 14.56 11.79 -3.94
N SER A 56 14.26 10.81 -4.80
CA SER A 56 15.16 10.33 -5.86
C SER A 56 15.43 11.43 -6.89
N THR A 57 14.39 12.18 -7.30
CA THR A 57 14.53 13.32 -8.22
C THR A 57 15.40 14.42 -7.61
N SER A 58 15.11 14.85 -6.37
CA SER A 58 15.97 15.81 -5.65
C SER A 58 17.38 15.26 -5.41
N ALA A 59 17.53 13.94 -5.30
CA ALA A 59 18.84 13.34 -5.21
C ALA A 59 19.64 13.55 -6.50
N ASN A 60 19.04 13.21 -7.64
CA ASN A 60 19.66 13.30 -8.96
C ASN A 60 19.94 14.75 -9.39
N LEU A 61 19.12 15.72 -8.98
CA LEU A 61 19.33 17.15 -9.26
C LEU A 61 20.47 17.78 -8.43
N GLY A 62 21.02 17.08 -7.44
CA GLY A 62 22.07 17.64 -6.57
C GLY A 62 21.56 18.32 -5.30
N ASP A 63 20.25 18.50 -5.15
CA ASP A 63 19.68 19.31 -4.06
C ASP A 63 19.96 18.75 -2.65
N LEU A 64 20.12 17.42 -2.52
CA LEU A 64 20.44 16.78 -1.24
C LEU A 64 21.94 16.83 -0.87
N ASP A 65 22.83 17.32 -1.75
CA ASP A 65 24.25 17.52 -1.40
C ASP A 65 24.43 18.70 -0.45
N VAL A 66 23.61 19.75 -0.61
CA VAL A 66 23.64 20.93 0.25
C VAL A 66 22.97 20.60 1.59
N PRO A 67 23.67 20.66 2.73
CA PRO A 67 23.16 20.18 4.02
C PRO A 67 21.92 20.94 4.52
N ARG A 68 21.78 22.22 4.15
CA ARG A 68 20.61 23.05 4.47
C ARG A 68 19.39 22.60 3.68
N ASN A 69 19.51 22.57 2.34
CA ASN A 69 18.45 22.10 1.44
C ASN A 69 18.06 20.66 1.75
N ARG A 70 19.02 19.78 2.04
CA ARG A 70 18.75 18.39 2.43
C ARG A 70 17.80 18.30 3.62
N ARG A 71 18.03 19.07 4.68
CA ARG A 71 17.14 19.05 5.87
C ARG A 71 15.75 19.57 5.52
N ASP A 72 15.68 20.66 4.79
CA ASP A 72 14.40 21.27 4.40
C ASP A 72 13.59 20.35 3.47
N ILE A 73 14.23 19.68 2.52
CA ILE A 73 13.58 18.72 1.61
C ILE A 73 13.09 17.48 2.38
N LEU A 74 13.94 16.89 3.24
CA LEU A 74 13.56 15.69 4.00
C LEU A 74 12.43 15.98 4.99
N LEU A 75 12.56 17.03 5.81
CA LEU A 75 11.54 17.40 6.79
C LEU A 75 10.25 17.86 6.11
N GLY A 76 10.35 18.60 5.01
CA GLY A 76 9.19 19.02 4.22
C GLY A 76 8.41 17.83 3.67
N ASN A 77 9.11 16.87 3.07
CA ASN A 77 8.46 15.68 2.52
C ASN A 77 7.88 14.76 3.61
N LEU A 78 8.56 14.61 4.76
CA LEU A 78 7.98 13.89 5.91
C LEU A 78 6.74 14.60 6.48
N ALA A 79 6.72 15.93 6.49
CA ALA A 79 5.55 16.68 6.93
C ALA A 79 4.37 16.52 5.96
N VAL A 80 4.62 16.53 4.65
CA VAL A 80 3.59 16.20 3.63
C VAL A 80 3.07 14.78 3.86
N LEU A 81 3.97 13.82 4.05
CA LEU A 81 3.61 12.43 4.28
C LEU A 81 2.69 12.28 5.49
N GLN A 82 3.00 12.94 6.62
CA GLN A 82 2.16 12.91 7.81
C GLN A 82 0.81 13.58 7.60
N MET A 83 0.80 14.75 6.96
CA MET A 83 -0.43 15.46 6.62
C MET A 83 -1.36 14.62 5.74
N GLN A 84 -0.82 13.97 4.71
CA GLN A 84 -1.56 13.07 3.82
C GLN A 84 -2.02 11.81 4.55
N ALA A 85 -1.15 11.17 5.34
CA ALA A 85 -1.47 9.95 6.08
C ALA A 85 -2.59 10.14 7.11
N ILE A 86 -2.59 11.25 7.86
CA ILE A 86 -3.66 11.55 8.82
C ILE A 86 -4.96 11.85 8.08
N SER A 87 -4.92 12.69 7.04
CA SER A 87 -6.11 13.09 6.29
C SER A 87 -6.76 11.88 5.62
N ILE A 88 -5.97 11.07 4.92
CA ILE A 88 -6.49 9.93 4.17
C ILE A 88 -6.78 8.74 5.09
N GLY A 89 -6.03 8.55 6.17
CA GLY A 89 -6.36 7.57 7.21
C GLY A 89 -7.72 7.83 7.85
N PHE A 90 -8.06 9.11 8.08
CA PHE A 90 -9.39 9.47 8.59
C PHE A 90 -10.48 9.14 7.57
N VAL A 91 -10.28 9.52 6.30
CA VAL A 91 -11.24 9.22 5.22
C VAL A 91 -11.38 7.72 5.00
N ALA A 92 -10.28 6.95 5.03
CA ALA A 92 -10.28 5.50 4.92
C ALA A 92 -11.11 4.83 6.02
N GLY A 93 -10.94 5.28 7.27
CA GLY A 93 -11.74 4.79 8.39
C GLY A 93 -13.23 5.13 8.24
N ALA A 94 -13.55 6.34 7.80
CA ALA A 94 -14.94 6.76 7.55
C ALA A 94 -15.59 5.96 6.41
N VAL A 95 -14.85 5.69 5.32
CA VAL A 95 -15.31 4.88 4.19
C VAL A 95 -15.50 3.43 4.60
N SER A 96 -14.57 2.85 5.37
CA SER A 96 -14.71 1.50 5.93
C SER A 96 -15.98 1.38 6.80
N ILE A 97 -16.26 2.37 7.65
CA ILE A 97 -17.49 2.41 8.44
C ILE A 97 -18.73 2.48 7.56
N LEU A 98 -18.73 3.37 6.55
CA LEU A 98 -19.86 3.58 5.65
C LEU A 98 -20.16 2.31 4.83
N LEU A 99 -19.12 1.66 4.31
CA LEU A 99 -19.26 0.38 3.59
C LEU A 99 -19.69 -0.74 4.52
N GLY A 100 -19.17 -0.78 5.76
CA GLY A 100 -19.60 -1.75 6.75
C GLY A 100 -21.09 -1.66 7.09
N PHE A 101 -21.67 -0.45 7.11
CA PHE A 101 -23.12 -0.29 7.27
C PHE A 101 -23.94 -0.81 6.09
N ILE A 102 -23.34 -0.87 4.89
CA ILE A 102 -23.99 -1.41 3.69
C ILE A 102 -23.92 -2.93 3.67
N VAL A 103 -22.80 -3.51 4.15
CA VAL A 103 -22.53 -4.95 4.13
C VAL A 103 -23.21 -5.68 5.30
N GLU A 104 -23.16 -5.13 6.51
CA GLU A 104 -23.75 -5.73 7.71
C GLU A 104 -24.72 -4.77 8.42
N THR A 105 -25.92 -5.27 8.75
CA THR A 105 -26.97 -4.53 9.48
C THR A 105 -26.90 -4.74 11.00
N SER A 106 -25.71 -5.03 11.54
CA SER A 106 -25.52 -5.16 12.99
C SER A 106 -25.59 -3.80 13.68
N ALA A 107 -26.15 -3.77 14.89
CA ALA A 107 -26.15 -2.56 15.72
C ALA A 107 -24.70 -2.23 16.12
N ASN A 108 -24.23 -1.06 15.69
CA ASN A 108 -22.85 -0.65 15.90
C ASN A 108 -22.72 0.24 17.13
N ASP A 109 -21.83 -0.13 18.05
CA ASP A 109 -21.53 0.71 19.20
C ASP A 109 -20.71 1.94 18.76
N PHE A 110 -21.03 3.11 19.31
CA PHE A 110 -20.33 4.36 19.03
C PHE A 110 -18.81 4.23 19.30
N PHE A 111 -18.44 3.49 20.34
CA PHE A 111 -17.04 3.23 20.68
C PHE A 111 -16.32 2.37 19.63
N GLU A 112 -17.01 1.43 18.98
CA GLU A 112 -16.44 0.61 17.91
C GLU A 112 -16.18 1.44 16.66
N LEU A 113 -17.07 2.40 16.34
CA LEU A 113 -16.86 3.35 15.24
C LEU A 113 -15.64 4.24 15.49
N ILE A 114 -15.50 4.78 16.72
CA ILE A 114 -14.32 5.57 17.08
C ILE A 114 -13.05 4.71 17.02
N LEU A 115 -13.10 3.46 17.45
CA LEU A 115 -11.96 2.54 17.38
C LEU A 115 -11.48 2.36 15.94
N VAL A 116 -12.39 2.15 14.99
CA VAL A 116 -12.02 2.03 13.56
C VAL A 116 -11.36 3.31 13.05
N LEU A 117 -11.91 4.49 13.37
CA LEU A 117 -11.31 5.77 12.99
C LEU A 117 -9.93 5.98 13.63
N ALA A 118 -9.81 5.75 14.93
CA ALA A 118 -8.58 5.93 15.68
C ALA A 118 -7.48 4.97 15.21
N SER A 119 -7.80 3.68 15.06
CA SER A 119 -6.86 2.67 14.57
C SER A 119 -6.41 2.98 13.14
N SER A 120 -7.32 3.39 12.25
CA SER A 120 -6.98 3.81 10.88
C SER A 120 -6.00 4.97 10.84
N VAL A 121 -6.31 6.07 11.54
CA VAL A 121 -5.49 7.29 11.54
C VAL A 121 -4.11 7.05 12.14
N VAL A 122 -4.05 6.36 13.28
CA VAL A 122 -2.78 6.06 13.97
C VAL A 122 -1.94 5.10 13.16
N CYS A 123 -2.56 4.04 12.62
CA CYS A 123 -1.88 3.09 11.76
C CYS A 123 -1.30 3.81 10.54
N ALA A 124 -2.11 4.58 9.79
CA ALA A 124 -1.67 5.31 8.61
C ALA A 124 -0.53 6.29 8.93
N SER A 125 -0.67 7.09 9.99
CA SER A 125 0.33 8.09 10.40
C SER A 125 1.65 7.42 10.84
N LEU A 126 1.59 6.42 11.71
CA LEU A 126 2.80 5.80 12.27
C LEU A 126 3.52 4.90 11.26
N SER A 127 2.78 4.10 10.47
CA SER A 127 3.36 3.30 9.39
C SER A 127 4.08 4.20 8.39
N SER A 128 3.40 5.25 7.91
CA SER A 128 3.99 6.22 6.99
C SER A 128 5.19 6.93 7.62
N LEU A 129 5.18 7.26 8.92
CA LEU A 129 6.33 7.89 9.57
C LEU A 129 7.54 6.96 9.57
N ILE A 130 7.35 5.71 10.01
CA ILE A 130 8.42 4.72 10.12
C ILE A 130 9.02 4.45 8.74
N LEU A 131 8.18 4.18 7.74
CA LEU A 131 8.66 3.94 6.38
C LEU A 131 9.21 5.20 5.72
N GLY A 132 8.62 6.36 5.94
CA GLY A 132 9.13 7.62 5.42
C GLY A 132 10.56 7.90 5.91
N ILE A 133 10.82 7.68 7.20
CA ILE A 133 12.17 7.78 7.78
C ILE A 133 13.10 6.73 7.17
N LEU A 134 12.63 5.48 7.05
CA LEU A 134 13.40 4.40 6.43
C LEU A 134 13.81 4.75 4.99
N MET A 135 12.87 5.26 4.17
CA MET A 135 13.13 5.70 2.80
C MET A 135 14.13 6.85 2.75
N CYS A 136 13.98 7.85 3.62
CA CYS A 136 14.94 8.94 3.72
C CYS A 136 16.36 8.42 4.00
N VAL A 137 16.51 7.49 4.95
CA VAL A 137 17.80 6.89 5.30
C VAL A 137 18.39 6.12 4.11
N ILE A 138 17.59 5.30 3.43
CA ILE A 138 18.03 4.51 2.28
C ILE A 138 18.50 5.40 1.14
N ILE A 139 17.76 6.46 0.82
CA ILE A 139 18.11 7.35 -0.28
C ILE A 139 19.43 8.08 0.02
N LEU A 140 19.63 8.53 1.27
CA LEU A 140 20.88 9.14 1.69
C LEU A 140 22.07 8.16 1.68
N LEU A 141 21.86 6.92 2.12
CA LEU A 141 22.88 5.87 2.07
C LEU A 141 23.22 5.49 0.64
N SER A 142 22.22 5.32 -0.22
CA SER A 142 22.40 4.98 -1.63
C SER A 142 23.21 6.06 -2.35
N ARG A 143 22.94 7.34 -2.05
CA ARG A 143 23.73 8.47 -2.56
C ARG A 143 25.18 8.41 -2.10
N LYS A 144 25.45 8.11 -0.82
CA LYS A 144 26.82 7.97 -0.30
C LYS A 144 27.58 6.78 -0.92
N LEU A 145 26.86 5.73 -1.29
CA LEU A 145 27.41 4.51 -1.89
C LEU A 145 27.43 4.55 -3.42
N HIS A 146 26.97 5.64 -4.05
CA HIS A 146 26.80 5.77 -5.51
C HIS A 146 25.95 4.65 -6.14
N ILE A 147 24.98 4.12 -5.38
CA ILE A 147 24.00 3.13 -5.85
C ILE A 147 22.72 3.90 -6.21
N ASN A 148 21.98 3.43 -7.23
CA ASN A 148 20.68 4.01 -7.54
C ASN A 148 19.68 3.67 -6.40
N PRO A 149 19.10 4.67 -5.71
CA PRO A 149 18.18 4.44 -4.59
C PRO A 149 16.95 3.62 -4.99
N ASP A 150 16.48 3.74 -6.23
CA ASP A 150 15.27 3.06 -6.71
C ASP A 150 15.43 1.54 -6.72
N ASN A 151 16.68 1.04 -6.81
CA ASN A 151 16.98 -0.40 -6.79
C ASN A 151 16.80 -1.04 -5.41
N ILE A 152 16.87 -0.25 -4.33
CA ILE A 152 16.81 -0.73 -2.94
C ILE A 152 15.53 -0.24 -2.26
N ALA A 153 15.22 1.06 -2.40
CA ALA A 153 14.10 1.71 -1.73
C ALA A 153 12.76 1.11 -2.17
N THR A 154 12.54 0.95 -3.48
CA THR A 154 11.28 0.46 -4.03
C THR A 154 10.88 -0.94 -3.54
N PRO A 155 11.74 -1.97 -3.63
CA PRO A 155 11.37 -3.29 -3.09
C PRO A 155 11.26 -3.35 -1.58
N LEU A 156 12.07 -2.56 -0.86
CA LEU A 156 11.98 -2.53 0.60
C LEU A 156 10.71 -1.81 1.07
N ALA A 157 10.31 -0.73 0.40
CA ALA A 157 9.03 -0.06 0.60
C ALA A 157 7.88 -1.04 0.35
N ALA A 158 7.91 -1.73 -0.79
CA ALA A 158 6.90 -2.72 -1.15
C ALA A 158 6.79 -3.83 -0.09
N GLY A 159 7.91 -4.48 0.27
CA GLY A 159 7.90 -5.64 1.16
C GLY A 159 7.67 -5.31 2.64
N LEU A 160 8.41 -4.35 3.22
CA LEU A 160 8.29 -4.04 4.65
C LEU A 160 7.05 -3.22 4.98
N GLY A 161 6.58 -2.39 4.04
CA GLY A 161 5.48 -1.48 4.33
C GLY A 161 4.16 -2.18 4.61
N ASP A 162 3.85 -3.24 3.87
CA ASP A 162 2.61 -3.97 4.07
C ASP A 162 2.61 -4.68 5.43
N VAL A 163 3.77 -5.25 5.79
CA VAL A 163 3.99 -5.90 7.09
C VAL A 163 3.86 -4.89 8.23
N ILE A 164 4.51 -3.73 8.13
CA ILE A 164 4.47 -2.69 9.17
C ILE A 164 3.05 -2.14 9.32
N THR A 165 2.38 -1.80 8.21
CA THR A 165 1.01 -1.27 8.24
C THR A 165 0.04 -2.27 8.86
N LEU A 166 0.06 -3.54 8.42
CA LEU A 166 -0.80 -4.57 9.03
C LEU A 166 -0.47 -4.82 10.49
N ALA A 167 0.81 -4.95 10.85
CA ALA A 167 1.22 -5.18 12.23
C ALA A 167 0.76 -4.05 13.16
N LEU A 168 0.89 -2.79 12.72
CA LEU A 168 0.40 -1.65 13.48
C LEU A 168 -1.12 -1.60 13.54
N LEU A 169 -1.82 -1.90 12.44
CA LEU A 169 -3.28 -1.95 12.44
C LEU A 169 -3.78 -2.97 13.47
N VAL A 170 -3.27 -4.21 13.40
CA VAL A 170 -3.63 -5.30 14.31
C VAL A 170 -3.25 -4.97 15.75
N GLY A 171 -2.06 -4.40 15.96
CA GLY A 171 -1.59 -4.02 17.28
C GLY A 171 -2.46 -2.94 17.93
N PHE A 172 -2.76 -1.86 17.22
CA PHE A 172 -3.58 -0.77 17.76
C PHE A 172 -5.05 -1.14 17.86
N SER A 173 -5.62 -1.87 16.90
CA SER A 173 -7.00 -2.35 17.00
C SER A 173 -7.17 -3.25 18.22
N GLN A 174 -6.21 -4.14 18.48
CA GLN A 174 -6.24 -5.03 19.64
C GLN A 174 -5.98 -4.30 20.96
N LEU A 175 -5.16 -3.24 20.96
CA LEU A 175 -4.96 -2.39 22.14
C LEU A 175 -6.24 -1.60 22.48
N PHE A 176 -6.90 -1.07 21.45
CA PHE A 176 -8.12 -0.28 21.61
C PHE A 176 -9.33 -1.12 21.98
N ILE A 177 -9.47 -2.34 21.45
CA ILE A 177 -10.62 -3.20 21.80
C ILE A 177 -10.58 -3.59 23.29
N ARG A 178 -9.39 -3.86 23.83
CA ARG A 178 -9.20 -4.13 25.26
C ARG A 178 -9.56 -2.94 26.15
N ASN A 179 -9.50 -1.72 25.58
CA ASN A 179 -9.80 -0.47 26.26
C ASN A 179 -11.00 0.25 25.62
N LEU A 180 -11.97 -0.48 25.07
CA LEU A 180 -13.02 0.08 24.20
C LEU A 180 -13.77 1.25 24.84
N TYR A 181 -14.10 1.14 26.13
CA TYR A 181 -14.83 2.16 26.90
C TYR A 181 -13.93 3.22 27.54
N SER A 182 -12.61 3.13 27.35
CA SER A 182 -11.66 4.14 27.82
C SER A 182 -11.66 5.33 26.87
N PRO A 183 -11.45 6.57 27.36
CA PRO A 183 -11.29 7.74 26.50
C PRO A 183 -10.04 7.67 25.59
N ALA A 184 -9.17 6.65 25.73
CA ALA A 184 -7.95 6.48 24.96
C ALA A 184 -8.13 6.61 23.45
N CYS A 185 -9.14 5.95 22.86
CA CYS A 185 -9.38 5.99 21.41
C CYS A 185 -9.73 7.42 20.94
N ILE A 186 -10.55 8.13 21.73
CA ILE A 186 -10.96 9.52 21.45
C ILE A 186 -9.76 10.46 21.59
N VAL A 187 -8.99 10.33 22.68
CA VAL A 187 -7.81 11.17 22.93
C VAL A 187 -6.79 11.01 21.80
N VAL A 188 -6.54 9.77 21.36
CA VAL A 188 -5.60 9.51 20.28
C VAL A 188 -6.11 10.05 18.94
N LEU A 189 -7.39 9.86 18.63
CA LEU A 189 -8.00 10.42 17.42
C LEU A 189 -7.93 11.95 17.41
N LEU A 190 -8.30 12.61 18.51
CA LEU A 190 -8.25 14.06 18.64
C LEU A 190 -6.80 14.57 18.57
N ALA A 191 -5.85 13.91 19.22
CA ALA A 191 -4.44 14.28 19.15
C ALA A 191 -3.91 14.22 17.72
N ALA A 192 -4.27 13.18 16.95
CA ALA A 192 -3.90 13.06 15.55
C ALA A 192 -4.52 14.18 14.70
N LEU A 193 -5.81 14.47 14.87
CA LEU A 193 -6.49 15.55 14.14
C LEU A 193 -5.95 16.95 14.50
N ILE A 194 -5.60 17.19 15.77
CA ILE A 194 -4.97 18.44 16.23
C ILE A 194 -3.55 18.58 15.67
N SER A 195 -2.86 17.47 15.40
CA SER A 195 -1.53 17.53 14.77
C SER A 195 -1.60 17.92 13.29
N LEU A 196 -2.73 17.72 12.61
CA LEU A 196 -2.93 18.03 11.20
C LEU A 196 -2.63 19.50 10.84
N PRO A 197 -3.20 20.53 11.51
CA PRO A 197 -2.86 21.93 11.21
C PRO A 197 -1.39 22.26 11.44
N LEU A 198 -0.71 21.58 12.38
CA LEU A 198 0.73 21.75 12.59
C LEU A 198 1.51 21.27 11.36
N TRP A 199 1.18 20.09 10.82
CA TRP A 199 1.80 19.57 9.61
C TRP A 199 1.50 20.45 8.39
N ILE A 200 0.25 20.91 8.22
CA ILE A 200 -0.10 21.88 7.17
C ILE A 200 0.77 23.13 7.26
N PHE A 201 0.93 23.69 8.45
CA PHE A 201 1.74 24.88 8.66
C PHE A 201 3.22 24.66 8.30
N VAL A 202 3.78 23.51 8.68
CA VAL A 202 5.17 23.13 8.32
C VAL A 202 5.32 23.00 6.81
N VAL A 203 4.37 22.36 6.12
CA VAL A 203 4.40 22.21 4.66
C VAL A 203 4.23 23.55 3.96
N TYR A 204 3.30 24.40 4.41
CA TYR A 204 3.05 25.71 3.83
C TYR A 204 4.27 26.62 3.87
N ARG A 205 5.04 26.57 4.97
CA ARG A 205 6.26 27.37 5.13
C ARG A 205 7.42 26.87 4.27
N ASN A 206 7.37 25.64 3.78
CA ASN A 206 8.48 25.01 3.08
C ASN A 206 8.33 25.19 1.55
N PRO A 207 9.22 25.96 0.90
CA PRO A 207 9.09 26.27 -0.53
C PRO A 207 9.26 25.05 -1.43
N PHE A 208 9.93 23.99 -0.97
CA PHE A 208 10.14 22.78 -1.76
C PHE A 208 8.88 21.92 -1.89
N VAL A 209 7.92 22.04 -0.97
CA VAL A 209 6.78 21.11 -0.85
C VAL A 209 5.42 21.80 -0.72
N CYS A 210 5.35 23.13 -0.63
CA CYS A 210 4.08 23.84 -0.42
C CYS A 210 3.03 23.59 -1.51
N HIS A 211 3.44 23.38 -2.77
CA HIS A 211 2.54 23.05 -3.88
C HIS A 211 1.79 21.73 -3.69
N LEU A 212 2.37 20.79 -2.94
CA LEU A 212 1.76 19.48 -2.63
C LEU A 212 0.56 19.57 -1.69
N LEU A 213 0.28 20.75 -1.12
CA LEU A 213 -0.97 21.01 -0.40
C LEU A 213 -2.18 20.91 -1.33
N TYR A 214 -2.02 21.19 -2.62
CA TYR A 214 -3.12 21.25 -3.59
C TYR A 214 -3.01 20.17 -4.68
N GLU A 215 -1.81 19.66 -4.93
CA GLU A 215 -1.54 18.68 -5.99
C GLU A 215 -1.54 17.22 -5.49
N GLY A 216 -1.96 16.28 -6.34
CA GLY A 216 -1.86 14.84 -6.08
C GLY A 216 -3.05 14.20 -5.36
N TRP A 217 -3.94 14.98 -4.73
CA TRP A 217 -5.10 14.45 -3.99
C TRP A 217 -6.07 13.62 -4.84
N SER A 218 -6.30 14.03 -6.09
CA SER A 218 -7.25 13.34 -6.97
C SER A 218 -6.85 11.90 -7.25
N SER A 219 -5.56 11.65 -7.47
CA SER A 219 -5.04 10.30 -7.72
C SER A 219 -5.15 9.43 -6.47
N ILE A 220 -4.83 9.98 -5.29
CA ILE A 220 -4.84 9.21 -4.05
C ILE A 220 -6.28 8.87 -3.63
N LEU A 221 -7.21 9.83 -3.74
CA LEU A 221 -8.63 9.60 -3.43
C LEU A 221 -9.28 8.61 -4.39
N LEU A 222 -8.93 8.67 -5.69
CA LEU A 222 -9.44 7.71 -6.67
C LEU A 222 -8.94 6.28 -6.38
N ALA A 223 -7.65 6.12 -6.06
CA ALA A 223 -7.08 4.83 -5.71
C ALA A 223 -7.72 4.26 -4.43
N MET A 224 -7.90 5.10 -3.41
CA MET A 224 -8.60 4.74 -2.17
C MET A 224 -10.04 4.28 -2.44
N PHE A 225 -10.77 4.96 -3.33
CA PHE A 225 -12.12 4.57 -3.72
C PHE A 225 -12.15 3.16 -4.35
N ILE A 226 -11.23 2.88 -5.27
CA ILE A 226 -11.09 1.55 -5.89
C ILE A 226 -10.72 0.48 -4.83
N ALA A 227 -9.75 0.78 -3.97
CA ALA A 227 -9.31 -0.11 -2.90
C ALA A 227 -10.42 -0.43 -1.89
N SER A 228 -11.40 0.48 -1.74
CA SER A 228 -12.53 0.26 -0.83
C SER A 228 -13.46 -0.87 -1.30
N PHE A 229 -13.67 -1.01 -2.61
CA PHE A 229 -14.40 -2.17 -3.16
C PHE A 229 -13.63 -3.48 -2.93
N ALA A 230 -12.31 -3.45 -3.09
CA ALA A 230 -11.47 -4.61 -2.78
C ALA A 230 -11.55 -4.98 -1.28
N GLY A 231 -11.67 -3.99 -0.39
CA GLY A 231 -11.94 -4.17 1.04
C GLY A 231 -13.20 -4.97 1.34
N VAL A 232 -14.33 -4.58 0.75
CA VAL A 232 -15.61 -5.29 0.91
C VAL A 232 -15.52 -6.73 0.40
N ILE A 233 -14.87 -6.92 -0.75
CA ILE A 233 -14.65 -8.26 -1.32
C ILE A 233 -13.78 -9.10 -0.37
N LEU A 234 -12.73 -8.51 0.21
CA LEU A 234 -11.85 -9.20 1.16
C LEU A 234 -12.60 -9.62 2.42
N GLU A 235 -13.41 -8.73 3.01
CA GLU A 235 -14.25 -9.04 4.18
C GLU A 235 -15.16 -10.24 3.91
N TYR A 236 -15.87 -10.23 2.77
CA TYR A 236 -16.74 -11.33 2.36
C TYR A 236 -15.96 -12.65 2.25
N PHE A 237 -14.80 -12.64 1.60
CA PHE A 237 -13.97 -13.85 1.46
C PHE A 237 -13.39 -14.32 2.78
N VAL A 238 -12.94 -13.41 3.65
CA VAL A 238 -12.39 -13.74 4.96
C VAL A 238 -13.43 -14.45 5.83
N ALA A 239 -14.69 -14.01 5.76
CA ALA A 239 -15.79 -14.58 6.53
C ALA A 239 -16.22 -15.98 6.05
N HIS A 240 -16.09 -16.28 4.74
CA HIS A 240 -16.58 -17.54 4.15
C HIS A 240 -15.48 -18.58 3.89
N LEU A 241 -14.21 -18.18 3.80
CA LEU A 241 -13.09 -19.05 3.42
C LEU A 241 -12.01 -19.06 4.51
N ASN A 242 -12.11 -20.01 5.43
CA ASN A 242 -11.10 -20.28 6.44
C ASN A 242 -9.78 -20.75 5.78
N GLY A 243 -8.65 -20.18 6.20
CA GLY A 243 -7.31 -20.49 5.68
C GLY A 243 -6.92 -19.85 4.33
N LEU A 244 -7.86 -19.30 3.54
CA LEU A 244 -7.54 -18.71 2.22
C LEU A 244 -7.17 -17.22 2.26
N ALA A 245 -7.27 -16.54 3.40
CA ALA A 245 -6.95 -15.11 3.45
C ALA A 245 -5.46 -14.80 3.35
N ILE A 246 -4.60 -15.76 3.71
CA ILE A 246 -3.15 -15.64 3.50
C ILE A 246 -2.81 -15.40 2.02
N LEU A 247 -3.69 -15.85 1.11
CA LEU A 247 -3.53 -15.69 -0.34
C LEU A 247 -3.83 -14.27 -0.82
N GLY A 248 -4.65 -13.50 -0.09
CA GLY A 248 -5.15 -12.19 -0.51
C GLY A 248 -4.06 -11.15 -0.66
N PRO A 249 -3.31 -10.80 0.41
CA PRO A 249 -2.23 -9.83 0.35
C PRO A 249 -1.14 -10.18 -0.66
N LEU A 250 -0.86 -11.48 -0.85
CA LEU A 250 0.11 -11.91 -1.86
C LEU A 250 -0.41 -11.73 -3.29
N LEU A 251 -1.65 -12.14 -3.56
CA LEU A 251 -2.24 -12.02 -4.89
C LEU A 251 -2.33 -10.55 -5.31
N ILE A 252 -2.74 -9.68 -4.38
CA ILE A 252 -2.79 -8.23 -4.60
C ILE A 252 -1.37 -7.66 -4.74
N GLY A 253 -0.47 -7.96 -3.81
CA GLY A 253 0.88 -7.39 -3.76
C GLY A 253 1.77 -7.79 -4.95
N ILE A 254 1.76 -9.07 -5.35
CA ILE A 254 2.53 -9.53 -6.52
C ILE A 254 1.94 -8.93 -7.80
N SER A 255 0.62 -9.03 -7.97
CA SER A 255 -0.02 -8.61 -9.22
C SER A 255 0.06 -7.10 -9.42
N GLY A 256 -0.13 -6.30 -8.35
CA GLY A 256 0.03 -4.84 -8.39
C GLY A 256 1.46 -4.44 -8.73
N ASN A 257 2.47 -5.03 -8.08
CA ASN A 257 3.88 -4.77 -8.39
C ASN A 257 4.23 -5.10 -9.86
N ILE A 258 3.67 -6.18 -10.40
CA ILE A 258 3.84 -6.54 -11.81
C ILE A 258 3.17 -5.50 -12.73
N GLY A 259 1.97 -5.04 -12.37
CA GLY A 259 1.27 -3.95 -13.07
C GLY A 259 2.09 -2.67 -13.12
N THR A 260 2.67 -2.25 -11.98
CA THR A 260 3.50 -1.05 -11.88
C THR A 260 4.78 -1.17 -12.72
N ILE A 261 5.46 -2.32 -12.69
CA ILE A 261 6.64 -2.57 -13.55
C ILE A 261 6.25 -2.54 -15.03
N CYS A 262 5.09 -3.11 -15.38
CA CYS A 262 4.56 -3.08 -16.74
C CYS A 262 4.32 -1.64 -17.21
N ALA A 263 3.59 -0.85 -16.41
CA ALA A 263 3.28 0.54 -16.69
C ALA A 263 4.56 1.39 -16.87
N SER A 264 5.54 1.24 -15.97
CA SER A 264 6.82 1.94 -16.03
C SER A 264 7.61 1.61 -17.31
N ARG A 265 7.64 0.33 -17.71
CA ARG A 265 8.32 -0.09 -18.95
C ARG A 265 7.64 0.45 -20.20
N TYR A 266 6.30 0.49 -20.23
CA TYR A 266 5.57 1.10 -21.34
C TYR A 266 5.79 2.62 -21.39
N SER A 267 5.74 3.32 -20.24
CA SER A 267 6.04 4.75 -20.16
C SER A 267 7.45 5.07 -20.70
N THR A 268 8.45 4.29 -20.27
CA THR A 268 9.84 4.46 -20.74
C THR A 268 9.97 4.22 -22.25
N ALA A 269 9.29 3.20 -22.79
CA ALA A 269 9.33 2.91 -24.23
C ALA A 269 8.70 4.04 -25.07
N LEU A 270 7.59 4.62 -24.59
CA LEU A 270 6.92 5.77 -25.20
C LEU A 270 7.83 7.01 -25.19
N HIS A 271 8.45 7.32 -24.04
CA HIS A 271 9.40 8.44 -23.92
C HIS A 271 10.64 8.28 -24.79
N ALA A 272 11.15 7.05 -24.93
CA ALA A 272 12.32 6.76 -25.75
C ALA A 272 12.03 6.64 -27.25
N ALA A 273 10.76 6.81 -27.67
CA ALA A 273 10.27 6.54 -29.02
C ALA A 273 10.72 5.16 -29.56
N MET A 274 10.93 4.19 -28.66
CA MET A 274 11.38 2.85 -29.01
C MET A 274 10.19 2.00 -29.46
N ARG A 275 10.45 1.04 -30.35
CA ARG A 275 9.43 0.07 -30.78
C ARG A 275 9.00 -0.76 -29.58
N GLU A 276 7.75 -0.62 -29.18
CA GLU A 276 7.18 -1.23 -27.97
C GLU A 276 7.35 -2.77 -27.98
N PRO A 277 8.19 -3.37 -27.10
CA PRO A 277 8.43 -4.80 -27.07
C PRO A 277 7.32 -5.53 -26.30
N HIS A 278 6.09 -5.39 -26.79
CA HIS A 278 4.85 -5.84 -26.15
C HIS A 278 4.87 -7.30 -25.71
N GLY A 279 5.16 -8.20 -26.63
CA GLY A 279 5.12 -9.64 -26.39
C GLY A 279 6.17 -10.09 -25.37
N GLN A 280 7.35 -9.46 -25.38
CA GLN A 280 8.44 -9.79 -24.47
C GLN A 280 8.17 -9.29 -23.05
N ILE A 281 7.66 -8.05 -22.89
CA ILE A 281 7.29 -7.52 -21.57
C ILE A 281 6.16 -8.37 -20.97
N PHE A 282 5.11 -8.64 -21.76
CA PHE A 282 3.98 -9.45 -21.30
C PHE A 282 4.42 -10.86 -20.89
N SER A 283 5.13 -11.57 -21.78
CA SER A 283 5.57 -12.94 -21.53
C SER A 283 6.54 -13.04 -20.35
N SER A 284 7.50 -12.11 -20.23
CA SER A 284 8.45 -12.12 -19.12
C SER A 284 7.76 -11.90 -17.77
N LEU A 285 6.90 -10.88 -17.66
CA LEU A 285 6.19 -10.58 -16.42
C LEU A 285 5.17 -11.66 -16.05
N PHE A 286 4.49 -12.24 -17.04
CA PHE A 286 3.58 -13.37 -16.83
C PHE A 286 4.30 -14.61 -16.32
N THR A 287 5.48 -14.92 -16.89
CA THR A 287 6.30 -16.05 -16.44
C THR A 287 6.80 -15.83 -15.02
N VAL A 288 7.23 -14.61 -14.70
CA VAL A 288 7.67 -14.25 -13.34
C VAL A 288 6.52 -14.39 -12.33
N ASN A 289 5.30 -13.98 -12.68
CA ASN A 289 4.13 -14.20 -11.81
C ASN A 289 3.97 -15.68 -11.47
N LEU A 290 3.94 -16.53 -12.49
CA LEU A 290 3.69 -17.95 -12.36
C LEU A 290 4.77 -18.62 -11.48
N MET A 291 6.04 -18.23 -11.69
CA MET A 291 7.15 -18.70 -10.85
C MET A 291 7.01 -18.28 -9.38
N LEU A 292 6.73 -17.00 -9.11
CA LEU A 292 6.63 -16.48 -7.75
C LEU A 292 5.45 -17.11 -6.98
N GLN A 293 4.32 -17.31 -7.65
CA GLN A 293 3.13 -17.88 -7.03
C GLN A 293 3.25 -19.36 -6.75
N TRP A 294 3.85 -20.11 -7.67
CA TRP A 294 4.15 -21.52 -7.40
C TRP A 294 5.13 -21.68 -6.27
N LEU A 295 6.17 -20.85 -6.23
CA LEU A 295 7.13 -20.83 -5.12
C LEU A 295 6.41 -20.58 -3.78
N PHE A 296 5.47 -19.64 -3.75
CA PHE A 296 4.66 -19.39 -2.56
C PHE A 296 3.76 -20.56 -2.15
N LEU A 297 3.02 -21.14 -3.09
CA LEU A 297 2.13 -22.27 -2.78
C LEU A 297 2.92 -23.49 -2.29
N VAL A 298 4.09 -23.74 -2.88
CA VAL A 298 5.03 -24.78 -2.42
C VAL A 298 5.53 -24.45 -1.01
N PHE A 299 5.88 -23.20 -0.74
CA PHE A 299 6.28 -22.76 0.59
C PHE A 299 5.17 -23.01 1.62
N LEU A 300 3.93 -22.58 1.36
CA LEU A 300 2.81 -22.79 2.28
C LEU A 300 2.60 -24.28 2.57
N LYS A 301 2.63 -25.13 1.52
CA LYS A 301 2.54 -26.59 1.65
C LYS A 301 3.67 -27.16 2.51
N SER A 302 4.89 -26.62 2.39
CA SER A 302 6.05 -27.09 3.16
C SER A 302 6.04 -26.66 4.62
N THR A 303 5.49 -25.49 4.93
CA THR A 303 5.42 -24.93 6.29
C THR A 303 4.28 -25.47 7.14
N GLY A 304 3.37 -26.25 6.55
CA GLY A 304 2.31 -26.93 7.29
C GLY A 304 1.16 -26.04 7.76
N PHE A 305 1.08 -24.78 7.28
CA PHE A 305 -0.07 -23.89 7.49
C PHE A 305 -1.33 -24.58 6.93
N ASP A 306 -2.19 -25.03 7.84
CA ASP A 306 -3.40 -25.84 7.63
C ASP A 306 -3.32 -26.89 6.51
N HIS A 307 -2.96 -28.12 6.90
CA HIS A 307 -2.81 -29.28 6.01
C HIS A 307 -4.08 -29.59 5.17
N GLU A 308 -5.25 -29.06 5.53
CA GLU A 308 -6.51 -29.26 4.80
C GLU A 308 -6.78 -28.22 3.69
N VAL A 309 -6.11 -27.06 3.69
CA VAL A 309 -6.53 -25.91 2.86
C VAL A 309 -5.91 -25.92 1.46
N ILE A 310 -4.70 -26.47 1.27
CA ILE A 310 -4.04 -26.51 -0.05
C ILE A 310 -4.22 -27.88 -0.70
N SER A 311 -5.47 -28.23 -0.97
CA SER A 311 -5.75 -29.33 -1.91
C SER A 311 -5.21 -28.99 -3.30
N LEU A 312 -4.95 -30.02 -4.12
CA LEU A 312 -4.52 -29.84 -5.51
C LEU A 312 -5.51 -28.96 -6.30
N TRP A 313 -6.80 -29.01 -5.94
CA TRP A 313 -7.85 -28.21 -6.54
C TRP A 313 -7.72 -26.73 -6.20
N VAL A 314 -7.49 -26.38 -4.93
CA VAL A 314 -7.26 -24.99 -4.51
C VAL A 314 -5.99 -24.43 -5.18
N PHE A 315 -4.94 -25.24 -5.28
CA PHE A 315 -3.72 -24.88 -6.02
C PHE A 315 -4.03 -24.52 -7.48
N GLY A 316 -4.81 -25.37 -8.17
CA GLY A 316 -5.20 -25.16 -9.56
C GLY A 316 -6.06 -23.91 -9.74
N ILE A 317 -7.10 -23.76 -8.94
CA ILE A 317 -8.02 -22.61 -9.00
C ILE A 317 -7.28 -21.30 -8.72
N TYR A 318 -6.44 -21.25 -7.69
CA TYR A 318 -5.63 -20.07 -7.38
C TYR A 318 -4.68 -19.71 -8.52
N THR A 319 -4.00 -20.70 -9.10
CA THR A 319 -3.09 -20.48 -10.24
C THR A 319 -3.84 -19.89 -11.43
N VAL A 320 -5.02 -20.44 -11.77
CA VAL A 320 -5.85 -19.93 -12.87
C VAL A 320 -6.34 -18.51 -12.57
N ALA A 321 -6.88 -18.29 -11.37
CA ALA A 321 -7.39 -16.99 -10.94
C ALA A 321 -6.30 -15.92 -11.02
N SER A 322 -5.09 -16.23 -10.58
CA SER A 322 -4.00 -15.27 -10.70
C SER A 322 -3.52 -15.08 -12.14
N CYS A 323 -3.46 -16.13 -12.96
CA CYS A 323 -3.07 -15.95 -14.36
C CYS A 323 -4.04 -15.01 -15.07
N VAL A 324 -5.34 -15.15 -14.79
CA VAL A 324 -6.39 -14.26 -15.29
C VAL A 324 -6.19 -12.84 -14.74
N LEU A 325 -5.98 -12.68 -13.44
CA LEU A 325 -5.76 -11.37 -12.81
C LEU A 325 -4.56 -10.63 -13.43
N VAL A 326 -3.41 -11.30 -13.54
CA VAL A 326 -2.20 -10.68 -14.11
C VAL A 326 -2.36 -10.39 -15.60
N ALA A 327 -3.05 -11.25 -16.35
CA ALA A 327 -3.36 -10.95 -17.74
C ALA A 327 -4.22 -9.68 -17.87
N ILE A 328 -5.26 -9.53 -17.04
CA ILE A 328 -6.09 -8.34 -16.99
C ILE A 328 -5.26 -7.11 -16.62
N ILE A 329 -4.44 -7.18 -15.57
CA ILE A 329 -3.60 -6.06 -15.11
C ILE A 329 -2.59 -5.66 -16.20
N LEU A 330 -1.93 -6.60 -16.87
CA LEU A 330 -0.97 -6.28 -17.92
C LEU A 330 -1.64 -5.61 -19.14
N VAL A 331 -2.84 -6.05 -19.51
CA VAL A 331 -3.63 -5.43 -20.59
C VAL A 331 -4.11 -4.04 -20.17
N PHE A 332 -4.60 -3.91 -18.94
CA PHE A 332 -5.10 -2.66 -18.38
C PHE A 332 -3.98 -1.62 -18.24
N ALA A 333 -2.83 -2.00 -17.68
CA ALA A 333 -1.64 -1.17 -17.56
C ALA A 333 -1.22 -0.58 -18.91
N ARG A 334 -1.17 -1.40 -19.96
CA ARG A 334 -0.88 -0.92 -21.31
C ARG A 334 -1.92 0.09 -21.78
N TRP A 335 -3.19 -0.27 -21.66
CA TRP A 335 -4.28 0.57 -22.16
C TRP A 335 -4.29 1.94 -21.48
N ILE A 336 -4.17 1.98 -20.15
CA ILE A 336 -4.23 3.24 -19.41
C ILE A 336 -2.98 4.11 -19.63
N THR A 337 -1.79 3.51 -19.72
CA THR A 337 -0.55 4.24 -20.07
C THR A 337 -0.68 4.91 -21.43
N TRP A 338 -1.21 4.19 -22.43
CA TRP A 338 -1.42 4.74 -23.77
C TRP A 338 -2.49 5.85 -23.80
N VAL A 339 -3.61 5.65 -23.11
CA VAL A 339 -4.69 6.66 -23.03
C VAL A 339 -4.21 7.95 -22.34
N LEU A 340 -3.42 7.83 -21.28
CA LEU A 340 -2.88 9.00 -20.58
C LEU A 340 -1.81 9.72 -21.41
N TRP A 341 -0.98 8.97 -22.13
CA TRP A 341 -0.02 9.52 -23.08
C TRP A 341 -0.71 10.36 -24.16
N LEU A 342 -1.80 9.85 -24.75
CA LEU A 342 -2.60 10.59 -25.73
C LEU A 342 -3.26 11.86 -25.16
N ARG A 343 -3.43 11.93 -23.84
CA ARG A 343 -3.99 13.10 -23.15
C ARG A 343 -2.91 14.06 -22.61
N GLU A 344 -1.66 13.89 -23.06
CA GLU A 344 -0.50 14.69 -22.62
C GLU A 344 -0.28 14.67 -21.09
N ARG A 345 -0.75 13.60 -20.43
CA ARG A 345 -0.52 13.39 -18.99
C ARG A 345 0.61 12.39 -18.82
N ASN A 346 1.57 12.70 -17.95
CA ASN A 346 2.67 11.79 -17.65
C ASN A 346 2.10 10.49 -17.01
N PRO A 347 2.20 9.33 -17.70
CA PRO A 347 1.63 8.08 -17.22
C PRO A 347 2.20 7.64 -15.87
N ASP A 348 3.46 7.94 -15.58
CA ASP A 348 4.12 7.50 -14.35
C ASP A 348 3.46 8.07 -13.08
N ASN A 349 2.86 9.26 -13.18
CA ASN A 349 2.22 9.93 -12.05
C ASN A 349 0.79 9.42 -11.76
N TYR A 350 0.10 8.86 -12.77
CA TYR A 350 -1.31 8.52 -12.67
C TYR A 350 -1.58 7.02 -12.77
N VAL A 351 -0.74 6.27 -13.48
CA VAL A 351 -0.93 4.83 -13.67
C VAL A 351 -0.45 4.05 -12.46
N MET A 352 0.72 4.39 -11.92
CA MET A 352 1.30 3.65 -10.82
C MET A 352 0.40 3.62 -9.56
N PRO A 353 -0.33 4.70 -9.20
CA PRO A 353 -1.27 4.65 -8.08
C PRO A 353 -2.54 3.83 -8.32
N MET A 354 -2.88 3.55 -9.58
CA MET A 354 -4.09 2.80 -9.95
C MET A 354 -3.86 1.29 -10.11
N MET A 355 -2.60 0.86 -10.24
CA MET A 355 -2.21 -0.56 -10.29
C MET A 355 -2.20 -1.17 -8.90
#